data_AF-A0A965C4K1-F1
#
_entry.id   AF-A0A965C4K1-F1
#
_cell.length_a   1.000
_cell.length_b   1.000
_cell.length_c   1.000
_cell.angle_alpha   90.00
_cell.angle_beta   90.00
_cell.angle_gamma   90.00
#
_symmetry.space_group_name_H-M   'P 1'
#
loop_
_entity.id
_entity.type
_entity.pdbx_description
1 polymer ?
#
loop_
_entity_poly.entity_id
_entity_poly.type
_entity_poly.pdbx_seq_one_letter_code
_entity_poly.pdbx_strand_id
1 'polypeptide(L)'
;MTTSSDPNQAVIEGFFFNLATESLERASAAMQMAKSYRLLKRQVLEGLDLGAQFPQARKLGPEETISVIDEAIEAFETDEKRAWQLLPDHLAQKGRWQVLRKTHPFEHMARVQATYHFVGSQAALNVQVTTAGERIDVRILPTRQRQATSQTMAELAKSITFARLTSSVAL
;
A
#
# COMPACT_ATOMS: atom_id res chain seq x y z
N MET A 1 20.90 30.15 0.54
CA MET A 1 21.48 29.43 -0.62
C MET A 1 21.69 27.98 -0.20
N THR A 2 20.85 27.06 -0.68
CA THR A 2 20.92 25.57 -0.66
C THR A 2 19.46 25.14 -0.89
N THR A 3 19.04 24.40 -1.91
CA THR A 3 19.64 23.20 -2.49
C THR A 3 19.16 23.07 -3.94
N SER A 4 20.07 22.90 -4.89
CA SER A 4 19.73 22.17 -6.12
C SER A 4 19.40 20.74 -5.65
N SER A 5 18.11 20.38 -5.55
CA SER A 5 17.74 19.00 -5.27
C SER A 5 18.16 18.16 -6.47
N ASP A 6 18.90 17.07 -6.25
CA ASP A 6 19.26 16.15 -7.33
C ASP A 6 17.96 15.75 -8.07
N PRO A 7 17.84 16.01 -9.39
CA PRO A 7 16.61 15.73 -10.12
C PRO A 7 16.20 14.25 -10.03
N ASN A 8 17.17 13.34 -9.89
CA ASN A 8 16.87 11.92 -9.70
C ASN A 8 16.25 11.66 -8.32
N GLN A 9 16.69 12.37 -7.28
CA GLN A 9 16.11 12.27 -5.95
C GLN A 9 14.63 12.67 -5.97
N ALA A 10 14.32 13.81 -6.59
CA ALA A 10 12.93 14.29 -6.70
C ALA A 10 12.03 13.30 -7.46
N VAL A 11 12.53 12.68 -8.53
CA VAL A 11 11.80 11.65 -9.29
C VAL A 11 11.53 10.42 -8.42
N ILE A 12 12.54 9.94 -7.68
CA ILE A 12 12.43 8.76 -6.81
C ILE A 12 11.46 9.05 -5.66
N GLU A 13 11.68 10.12 -4.92
CA GLU A 13 10.84 10.49 -3.78
C GLU A 13 9.40 10.71 -4.21
N GLY A 14 9.16 11.46 -5.29
CA GLY A 14 7.82 11.71 -5.80
C GLY A 14 7.10 10.43 -6.25
N PHE A 15 7.81 9.50 -6.89
CA PHE A 15 7.21 8.21 -7.28
C PHE A 15 6.79 7.39 -6.05
N PHE A 16 7.69 7.18 -5.09
CA PHE A 16 7.39 6.38 -3.91
C PHE A 16 6.40 7.06 -2.96
N PHE A 17 6.37 8.40 -2.95
CA PHE A 17 5.34 9.16 -2.24
C PHE A 17 3.95 8.89 -2.84
N ASN A 18 3.79 9.04 -4.16
CA ASN A 18 2.52 8.77 -4.83
C ASN A 18 2.08 7.30 -4.63
N LEU A 19 3.01 6.37 -4.79
CA LEU A 19 2.74 4.95 -4.55
C LEU A 19 2.22 4.70 -3.12
N ALA A 20 2.81 5.36 -2.14
CA ALA A 20 2.39 5.28 -0.74
C ALA A 20 1.02 5.94 -0.50
N THR A 21 0.75 7.07 -1.15
CA THR A 21 -0.55 7.75 -1.09
C THR A 21 -1.66 6.84 -1.62
N GLU A 22 -1.49 6.26 -2.81
CA GLU A 22 -2.47 5.32 -3.37
C GLU A 22 -2.64 4.08 -2.49
N SER A 23 -1.53 3.53 -1.98
CA SER A 23 -1.56 2.38 -1.08
C SER A 23 -2.36 2.69 0.19
N LEU A 24 -2.16 3.88 0.75
CA LEU A 24 -2.86 4.35 1.93
C LEU A 24 -4.36 4.55 1.67
N GLU A 25 -4.72 5.17 0.55
CA GLU A 25 -6.12 5.38 0.16
C GLU A 25 -6.85 4.03 0.00
N ARG A 26 -6.24 3.09 -0.73
CA ARG A 26 -6.80 1.73 -0.91
C ARG A 26 -6.91 0.99 0.42
N ALA A 27 -5.88 1.05 1.26
CA ALA A 27 -5.89 0.42 2.58
C ALA A 27 -6.98 1.02 3.49
N SER A 28 -7.13 2.35 3.49
CA SER A 28 -8.15 3.06 4.26
C SER A 28 -9.56 2.69 3.81
N ALA A 29 -9.82 2.66 2.50
CA ALA A 29 -11.10 2.26 1.95
C ALA A 29 -11.46 0.81 2.33
N ALA A 30 -10.52 -0.13 2.18
CA ALA A 30 -10.71 -1.52 2.56
C ALA A 30 -10.99 -1.68 4.06
N MET A 31 -10.24 -0.96 4.90
CA MET A 31 -10.46 -0.93 6.35
C MET A 31 -11.86 -0.42 6.72
N GLN A 32 -12.32 0.66 6.06
CA GLN A 32 -13.66 1.21 6.28
C GLN A 32 -14.74 0.21 5.88
N MET A 33 -14.57 -0.49 4.76
CA MET A 33 -15.50 -1.54 4.33
C MET A 33 -15.56 -2.70 5.35
N ALA A 34 -14.41 -3.22 5.78
CA ALA A 34 -14.37 -4.26 6.82
C ALA A 34 -15.07 -3.79 8.11
N LYS A 35 -14.91 -2.53 8.53
CA LYS A 35 -15.62 -1.97 9.69
C LYS A 35 -17.13 -1.91 9.48
N SER A 36 -17.59 -1.50 8.29
CA SER A 36 -19.01 -1.47 7.94
C SER A 36 -19.63 -2.87 7.99
N TYR A 37 -18.97 -3.88 7.44
CA TYR A 37 -19.44 -5.27 7.50
C TYR A 37 -19.45 -5.83 8.93
N ARG A 38 -18.49 -5.47 9.78
CA ARG A 38 -18.54 -5.84 11.22
C ARG A 38 -19.74 -5.22 11.94
N LEU A 39 -20.09 -3.98 11.61
CA LEU A 39 -21.30 -3.35 12.14
C LEU A 39 -22.55 -4.07 11.64
N LEU A 40 -22.62 -4.36 10.34
CA LEU A 40 -23.73 -5.12 9.74
C LEU A 40 -23.90 -6.48 10.40
N LYS A 41 -22.81 -7.23 10.60
CA LYS A 41 -22.80 -8.51 11.31
C LYS A 41 -23.44 -8.39 12.69
N ARG A 42 -23.06 -7.37 13.46
CA ARG A 42 -23.63 -7.11 14.79
C ARG A 42 -25.14 -6.88 14.71
N GLN A 43 -25.59 -6.04 13.77
CA GLN A 43 -27.00 -5.73 13.61
C GLN A 43 -27.82 -6.98 13.21
N VAL A 44 -27.28 -7.84 12.34
CA VAL A 44 -27.91 -9.12 11.98
C VAL A 44 -28.03 -10.04 13.21
N LEU A 45 -26.98 -10.12 14.03
CA LEU A 45 -27.01 -10.87 15.30
C LEU A 45 -28.02 -10.29 16.31
N GLU A 46 -28.29 -8.98 16.25
CA GLU A 46 -29.30 -8.28 17.04
C GLU A 46 -30.72 -8.37 16.43
N GLY A 47 -30.89 -9.09 15.31
CA GLY A 47 -32.20 -9.38 14.70
C GLY A 47 -32.57 -8.52 13.48
N LEU A 48 -31.63 -7.80 12.88
CA LEU A 48 -31.86 -7.09 11.61
C LEU A 48 -32.19 -8.07 10.47
N ASP A 49 -33.39 -7.96 9.89
CA ASP A 49 -33.77 -8.70 8.68
C ASP A 49 -33.22 -8.00 7.42
N LEU A 50 -32.18 -8.58 6.82
CA LEU A 50 -31.64 -8.13 5.54
C LEU A 50 -32.50 -8.53 4.34
N GLY A 51 -33.47 -9.43 4.52
CA GLY A 51 -34.31 -9.99 3.46
C GLY A 51 -35.13 -8.97 2.69
N ALA A 52 -35.46 -7.83 3.29
CA ALA A 52 -36.18 -6.74 2.63
C ALA A 52 -35.34 -6.03 1.56
N GLN A 53 -34.02 -5.89 1.78
CA GLN A 53 -33.10 -5.28 0.83
C GLN A 53 -32.42 -6.33 -0.06
N PHE A 54 -32.19 -7.52 0.49
CA PHE A 54 -31.49 -8.63 -0.16
C PHE A 54 -32.36 -9.89 -0.07
N PRO A 55 -33.27 -10.14 -1.01
CA PRO A 55 -34.16 -11.30 -0.97
C PRO A 55 -33.44 -12.65 -0.87
N GLN A 56 -32.17 -12.72 -1.31
CA GLN A 56 -31.31 -13.89 -1.17
C GLN A 56 -30.95 -14.18 0.29
N ALA A 57 -30.73 -13.15 1.13
CA ALA A 57 -30.46 -13.33 2.55
C ALA A 57 -31.62 -14.03 3.28
N ARG A 58 -32.87 -13.75 2.87
CA ARG A 58 -34.05 -14.46 3.38
C ARG A 58 -34.08 -15.94 3.00
N LYS A 59 -33.51 -16.31 1.85
CA LYS A 59 -33.42 -17.70 1.39
C LYS A 59 -32.32 -18.48 2.12
N LEU A 60 -31.18 -17.83 2.37
CA LEU A 60 -30.01 -18.38 3.05
C LEU A 60 -30.25 -18.52 4.57
N GLY A 61 -31.04 -17.63 5.15
CA GLY A 61 -31.27 -17.57 6.59
C GLY A 61 -30.09 -16.90 7.34
N PRO A 62 -30.22 -16.71 8.66
CA PRO A 62 -29.29 -15.88 9.44
C PRO A 62 -27.85 -16.42 9.49
N GLU A 63 -27.66 -17.72 9.63
CA GLU A 63 -26.33 -18.34 9.78
C GLU A 63 -25.49 -18.20 8.51
N GLU A 64 -26.04 -18.58 7.36
CA GLU A 64 -25.38 -18.44 6.07
C GLU A 64 -25.15 -16.97 5.70
N THR A 65 -26.10 -16.08 6.05
CA THR A 65 -25.92 -14.63 5.88
C THR A 65 -24.72 -14.10 6.68
N ILE A 66 -24.55 -14.57 7.92
CA ILE A 66 -23.39 -14.21 8.75
C ILE A 66 -22.09 -14.76 8.13
N SER A 67 -22.09 -15.99 7.62
CA SER A 67 -20.93 -16.58 6.94
C SER A 67 -20.45 -15.72 5.77
N VAL A 68 -21.37 -15.27 4.91
CA VAL A 68 -21.04 -14.40 3.77
C VAL A 68 -20.50 -13.05 4.24
N ILE A 69 -21.03 -12.50 5.35
CA ILE A 69 -20.49 -11.26 5.93
C ILE A 69 -19.08 -11.47 6.45
N ASP A 70 -18.77 -12.62 7.06
CA ASP A 70 -17.43 -12.95 7.53
C ASP A 70 -16.42 -13.08 6.37
N GLU A 71 -16.82 -13.74 5.28
CA GLU A 71 -16.01 -13.82 4.06
C GLU A 71 -15.72 -12.42 3.50
N ALA A 72 -16.71 -11.52 3.49
CA ALA A 72 -16.52 -10.14 3.05
C ALA A 72 -15.54 -9.38 3.96
N ILE A 73 -15.63 -9.55 5.28
CA ILE A 73 -14.68 -8.94 6.23
C ILE A 73 -13.26 -9.42 5.95
N GLU A 74 -13.05 -10.73 5.80
CA GLU A 74 -11.74 -11.32 5.52
C GLU A 74 -11.17 -10.84 4.17
N ALA A 75 -12.02 -10.73 3.14
CA ALA A 75 -11.64 -10.22 1.84
C ALA A 75 -11.12 -8.77 1.92
N PHE A 76 -11.85 -7.88 2.59
CA PHE A 76 -11.42 -6.49 2.76
C PHE A 76 -10.20 -6.35 3.68
N GLU A 77 -10.07 -7.17 4.73
CA GLU A 77 -8.84 -7.23 5.52
C GLU A 77 -7.64 -7.69 4.69
N THR A 78 -7.84 -8.59 3.73
CA THR A 78 -6.81 -9.04 2.80
C THR A 78 -6.43 -7.94 1.82
N ASP A 79 -7.41 -7.23 1.26
CA ASP A 79 -7.19 -6.10 0.35
C ASP A 79 -6.43 -4.97 1.03
N GLU A 80 -6.70 -4.72 2.32
CA GLU A 80 -5.96 -3.76 3.14
C GLU A 80 -4.45 -4.11 3.24
N LYS A 81 -4.10 -5.40 3.30
CA LYS A 81 -2.68 -5.82 3.27
C LYS A 81 -2.09 -5.74 1.86
N ARG A 82 -2.86 -6.14 0.85
CA ARG A 82 -2.45 -6.15 -0.56
C ARG A 82 -2.24 -4.77 -1.13
N ALA A 83 -2.93 -3.75 -0.61
CA ALA A 83 -2.75 -2.36 -1.00
C ALA A 83 -1.28 -1.92 -0.95
N TRP A 84 -0.51 -2.46 0.00
CA TRP A 84 0.92 -2.15 0.15
C TRP A 84 1.85 -3.02 -0.70
N GLN A 85 1.34 -4.01 -1.43
CA GLN A 85 2.13 -4.93 -2.24
C GLN A 85 2.19 -4.53 -3.72
N LEU A 86 1.67 -3.34 -4.04
CA LEU A 86 1.63 -2.81 -5.39
C LEU A 86 2.99 -2.18 -5.72
N LEU A 87 3.81 -2.90 -6.49
CA LEU A 87 4.99 -2.33 -7.14
C LEU A 87 4.88 -2.65 -8.64
N PRO A 88 5.08 -1.67 -9.55
CA PRO A 88 5.03 -1.95 -10.98
C PRO A 88 5.99 -3.06 -11.39
N ASP A 89 5.56 -3.94 -12.30
CA ASP A 89 6.33 -5.13 -12.72
C ASP A 89 7.77 -4.80 -13.13
N HIS A 90 7.98 -3.69 -13.82
CA HIS A 90 9.31 -3.25 -14.23
C HIS A 90 10.25 -2.99 -13.05
N LEU A 91 9.73 -2.48 -11.92
CA LEU A 91 10.49 -2.30 -10.69
C LEU A 91 10.56 -3.60 -9.89
N ALA A 92 9.50 -4.40 -9.86
CA ALA A 92 9.51 -5.70 -9.20
C ALA A 92 10.59 -6.65 -9.75
N GLN A 93 10.94 -6.54 -11.04
CA GLN A 93 12.03 -7.31 -11.65
C GLN A 93 13.44 -6.81 -11.29
N LYS A 94 13.57 -5.57 -10.79
CA LYS A 94 14.86 -4.90 -10.55
C LYS A 94 15.21 -4.75 -9.06
N GLY A 95 14.33 -5.19 -8.18
CA GLY A 95 14.52 -5.05 -6.76
C GLY A 95 13.52 -5.85 -5.96
N ARG A 96 13.56 -5.68 -4.64
CA ARG A 96 12.64 -6.35 -3.71
C ARG A 96 11.88 -5.31 -2.90
N TRP A 97 10.56 -5.44 -2.87
CA TRP A 97 9.68 -4.65 -2.03
C TRP A 97 9.36 -5.41 -0.75
N GLN A 98 9.73 -4.86 0.39
CA GLN A 98 9.47 -5.43 1.70
C GLN A 98 8.56 -4.51 2.48
N VAL A 99 7.49 -5.04 3.07
CA VAL A 99 6.50 -4.26 3.83
C VAL A 99 6.43 -4.81 5.24
N LEU A 100 6.67 -3.95 6.22
CA LEU A 100 6.41 -4.20 7.62
C LEU A 100 5.23 -3.34 8.07
N ARG A 101 4.25 -3.98 8.73
CA ARG A 101 3.06 -3.31 9.25
C ARG A 101 3.01 -3.49 10.76
N LYS A 102 2.71 -2.41 11.48
CA LYS A 102 2.57 -2.42 12.94
C LYS A 102 1.32 -1.68 13.36
N THR A 103 0.40 -2.39 13.99
CA THR A 103 -0.80 -1.82 14.61
C THR A 103 -0.48 -1.44 16.05
N HIS A 104 -0.80 -0.20 16.42
CA HIS A 104 -0.69 0.27 17.79
C HIS A 104 -2.08 0.31 18.45
N PRO A 105 -2.21 0.01 19.77
CA PRO A 105 -3.53 -0.10 20.43
C PRO A 105 -4.43 1.15 20.36
N PHE A 106 -3.86 2.32 20.10
CA PHE A 106 -4.56 3.61 20.06
C PHE A 106 -4.59 4.23 18.66
N GLU A 107 -4.15 3.49 17.63
CA GLU A 107 -4.14 3.96 16.25
C GLU A 107 -5.15 3.17 15.44
N HIS A 108 -5.99 3.88 14.70
CA HIS A 108 -6.97 3.26 13.82
C HIS A 108 -6.31 2.64 12.58
N MET A 109 -5.18 3.19 12.14
CA MET A 109 -4.43 2.72 10.98
C MET A 109 -3.10 2.12 11.42
N ALA A 110 -2.69 1.03 10.77
CA ALA A 110 -1.37 0.48 10.97
C ALA A 110 -0.31 1.47 10.46
N ARG A 111 0.78 1.61 11.21
CA ARG A 111 1.99 2.23 10.69
C ARG A 111 2.65 1.27 9.73
N VAL A 112 3.05 1.76 8.57
CA VAL A 112 3.70 0.96 7.55
C VAL A 112 5.12 1.45 7.36
N GLN A 113 6.06 0.51 7.30
CA GLN A 113 7.40 0.73 6.80
C GLN A 113 7.57 -0.17 5.58
N ALA A 114 7.62 0.44 4.41
CA ALA A 114 7.91 -0.26 3.17
C ALA A 114 9.33 0.10 2.69
N THR A 115 10.08 -0.88 2.22
CA THR A 115 11.47 -0.71 1.78
C THR A 115 11.66 -1.36 0.44
N TYR A 116 12.06 -0.56 -0.54
CA TYR A 116 12.48 -1.03 -1.85
C TYR A 116 14.00 -1.18 -1.88
N HIS A 117 14.46 -2.41 -2.09
CA HIS A 117 15.87 -2.74 -2.26
C HIS A 117 16.17 -2.80 -3.76
N PHE A 118 16.74 -1.73 -4.30
CA PHE A 118 17.17 -1.65 -5.69
C PHE A 118 18.62 -2.11 -5.84
N VAL A 119 18.88 -2.96 -6.83
CA VAL A 119 20.24 -3.39 -7.18
C VAL A 119 20.63 -2.71 -8.48
N GLY A 120 21.44 -1.65 -8.37
CA GLY A 120 22.03 -0.97 -9.53
C GLY A 120 23.30 -1.65 -10.02
N SER A 121 23.87 -1.12 -11.10
CA SER A 121 25.07 -1.67 -11.72
C SER A 121 26.34 -1.53 -10.85
N GLN A 122 26.40 -0.50 -10.01
CA GLN A 122 27.58 -0.17 -9.20
C GLN A 122 27.33 -0.26 -7.69
N ALA A 123 26.09 -0.08 -7.22
CA ALA A 123 25.74 -0.17 -5.81
C ALA A 123 24.27 -0.55 -5.61
N ALA A 124 23.92 -0.90 -4.37
CA ALA A 124 22.54 -1.07 -3.95
C ALA A 124 22.00 0.23 -3.34
N LEU A 125 20.70 0.47 -3.51
CA LEU A 125 19.99 1.61 -2.95
C LEU A 125 18.73 1.13 -2.24
N ASN A 126 18.48 1.63 -1.03
CA ASN A 126 17.23 1.39 -0.34
C ASN A 126 16.37 2.65 -0.41
N VAL A 127 15.12 2.52 -0.85
CA VAL A 127 14.11 3.57 -0.68
C VAL A 127 13.17 3.13 0.42
N GLN A 128 13.14 3.87 1.51
CA GLN A 128 12.29 3.62 2.66
C GLN A 128 11.09 4.56 2.62
N VAL A 129 9.89 4.00 2.70
CA VAL A 129 8.64 4.72 2.88
C VAL A 129 8.14 4.39 4.28
N THR A 130 7.79 5.40 5.07
CA THR A 130 7.14 5.21 6.37
C THR A 130 5.85 6.00 6.48
N THR A 131 4.87 5.42 7.18
CA THR A 131 3.61 6.09 7.50
C THR A 131 3.36 6.21 9.00
N ALA A 132 2.72 7.31 9.38
CA ALA A 132 2.14 7.53 10.70
C ALA A 132 0.78 8.21 10.53
N GLY A 133 -0.29 7.40 10.54
CA GLY A 133 -1.59 7.84 10.01
C GLY A 133 -1.47 8.21 8.54
N GLU A 134 -1.90 9.42 8.18
CA GLU A 134 -1.84 9.95 6.81
C GLU A 134 -0.49 10.58 6.44
N ARG A 135 0.41 10.75 7.41
CA ARG A 135 1.73 11.30 7.14
C ARG A 135 2.61 10.27 6.46
N ILE A 136 3.15 10.62 5.30
CA ILE A 136 4.10 9.82 4.53
C ILE A 136 5.48 10.48 4.58
N ASP A 137 6.53 9.69 4.81
CA ASP A 137 7.94 10.11 4.75
C ASP A 137 8.70 9.14 3.84
N VAL A 138 9.43 9.68 2.86
CA VAL A 138 10.23 8.91 1.90
C VAL A 138 11.70 9.27 2.10
N ARG A 139 12.54 8.25 2.25
CA ARG A 139 13.99 8.41 2.44
C ARG A 139 14.76 7.52 1.49
N ILE A 140 15.77 8.10 0.86
CA ILE A 140 16.75 7.36 0.08
C ILE A 140 17.96 7.07 0.97
N LEU A 141 18.28 5.79 1.16
CA LEU A 141 19.34 5.32 2.04
C LEU A 141 20.46 4.66 1.20
N PRO A 142 21.62 5.33 1.04
CA PRO A 142 22.73 4.79 0.26
C PRO A 142 23.49 3.69 1.00
N THR A 143 23.97 2.69 0.26
CA THR A 143 24.85 1.63 0.79
C THR A 143 26.32 2.07 0.76
N ARG A 144 26.69 2.98 1.67
CA ARG A 144 28.09 3.39 2.04
C ARG A 144 28.99 4.05 0.96
N GLN A 145 28.80 3.85 -0.35
CA GLN A 145 29.66 4.43 -1.40
C GLN A 145 29.01 5.63 -2.12
N ARG A 146 29.47 6.86 -1.83
CA ARG A 146 28.84 8.12 -2.32
C ARG A 146 28.82 8.28 -3.85
N GLN A 147 29.90 7.97 -4.57
CA GLN A 147 29.92 8.13 -6.03
C GLN A 147 29.05 7.08 -6.75
N ALA A 148 29.10 5.82 -6.31
CA ALA A 148 28.24 4.76 -6.82
C ALA A 148 26.74 5.03 -6.54
N THR A 149 26.43 5.86 -5.54
CA THR A 149 25.05 6.26 -5.20
C THR A 149 24.41 7.13 -6.29
N SER A 150 25.11 8.13 -6.84
CA SER A 150 24.52 9.04 -7.83
C SER A 150 24.18 8.32 -9.14
N GLN A 151 25.07 7.44 -9.62
CA GLN A 151 24.79 6.61 -10.79
C GLN A 151 23.61 5.64 -10.54
N THR A 152 23.59 4.99 -9.38
CA THR A 152 22.50 4.08 -9.00
C THR A 152 21.16 4.82 -8.88
N MET A 153 21.16 6.06 -8.38
CA MET A 153 19.96 6.92 -8.36
C MET A 153 19.49 7.24 -9.78
N ALA A 154 20.38 7.57 -10.71
CA ALA A 154 20.01 7.81 -12.11
C ALA A 154 19.41 6.55 -12.78
N GLU A 155 19.98 5.37 -12.50
CA GLU A 155 19.46 4.09 -12.98
C GLU A 155 18.06 3.78 -12.42
N LEU A 156 17.84 4.06 -11.14
CA LEU A 156 16.53 3.90 -10.50
C LEU A 156 15.52 4.90 -11.09
N ALA A 157 15.88 6.18 -11.21
CA ALA A 157 15.01 7.21 -11.79
C ALA A 157 14.61 6.85 -13.23
N LYS A 158 15.55 6.37 -14.05
CA LYS A 158 15.25 5.86 -15.40
C LYS A 158 14.30 4.66 -15.37
N SER A 159 14.50 3.73 -14.44
CA SER A 159 13.62 2.57 -14.28
C SER A 159 12.21 2.96 -13.85
N ILE A 160 12.07 3.99 -13.00
CA ILE A 160 10.78 4.59 -12.62
C ILE A 160 10.11 5.23 -13.84
N THR A 161 10.85 5.99 -14.66
CA THR A 161 10.31 6.56 -15.89
C THR A 161 9.80 5.48 -16.83
N PHE A 162 10.55 4.40 -17.02
CA PHE A 162 10.08 3.27 -17.82
C PHE A 162 8.84 2.60 -17.22
N ALA A 163 8.83 2.36 -15.91
CA ALA A 163 7.66 1.82 -15.22
C ALA A 163 6.42 2.67 -15.53
N ARG A 164 6.51 4.00 -15.36
CA ARG A 164 5.42 4.96 -15.67
C ARG A 164 4.94 4.92 -17.12
N LEU A 165 5.84 4.73 -18.08
CA LEU A 165 5.51 4.66 -19.50
C LEU A 165 4.88 3.32 -19.90
N THR A 166 5.18 2.26 -19.15
CA THR A 166 4.71 0.89 -19.44
C THR A 166 3.50 0.46 -18.61
N SER A 167 3.22 1.16 -17.50
CA SER A 167 2.03 0.92 -16.68
C SER A 167 0.80 1.51 -17.37
N SER A 168 -0.17 0.67 -17.73
CA SER A 168 -1.48 1.06 -18.27
C SER A 168 -2.41 1.69 -17.22
N VAL A 169 -1.97 1.77 -15.97
CA VAL A 169 -2.66 2.44 -14.87
C VAL A 169 -1.97 3.79 -14.68
N ALA A 170 -2.75 4.86 -14.79
CA ALA A 170 -2.28 6.20 -14.48
C ALA A 170 -1.80 6.24 -13.02
N LEU A 171 -0.49 6.45 -12.85
CA LEU A 171 0.17 6.81 -11.59
C LEU A 171 0.03 8.31 -11.30
#